data_AF-A0A242A7M4-F1
#
_entry.id   AF-A0A242A7M4-F1
#
_cell.length_a   1.000
_cell.length_b   1.000
_cell.length_c   1.000
_cell.angle_alpha   90.00
_cell.angle_beta   90.00
_cell.angle_gamma   90.00
#
_symmetry.space_group_name_H-M   'P 1'
#
loop_
_entity.id
_entity.type
_entity.pdbx_description
1 polymer ?
#
loop_
_entity_poly.entity_id
_entity_poly.type
_entity_poly.pdbx_seq_one_letter_code
_entity_poly.pdbx_strand_id
1 'polypeptide(L)'
;MKKRVRVLFVCLVFGLVLTSCGEEKLAINHSTEAPVSASSSAVVNGESDLMLIQTNSPSFPQSQGVYDYHDHALTIVKQYLPMAEIEEEDAADPQAATDYEKQIRADFDRHFSHTAEKMTDDPYQIYEADFDKASYTIENDRLILSTKTQTFTFIFDPESKQAIDDNGVRYDIQVDE
;
A
#
# COMPACT_ATOMS: atom_id res chain seq x y z
N MET A 1 56.89 31.90 -56.21
CA MET A 1 57.33 33.09 -55.44
C MET A 1 56.13 33.72 -54.76
N LYS A 2 56.14 33.86 -53.43
CA LYS A 2 55.38 34.78 -52.52
C LYS A 2 55.34 34.12 -51.15
N LYS A 3 56.35 34.38 -50.32
CA LYS A 3 56.45 35.39 -49.24
C LYS A 3 55.74 34.94 -47.94
N ARG A 4 56.58 34.83 -46.92
CA ARG A 4 56.39 34.50 -45.49
C ARG A 4 55.46 35.49 -44.80
N VAL A 5 54.80 35.09 -43.70
CA VAL A 5 54.79 35.78 -42.38
C VAL A 5 54.48 34.75 -41.27
N ARG A 6 55.14 34.92 -40.11
CA ARG A 6 55.16 34.08 -38.91
C ARG A 6 54.29 34.67 -37.77
N VAL A 7 54.27 33.93 -36.65
CA VAL A 7 54.10 34.33 -35.23
C VAL A 7 52.63 34.33 -34.74
N LEU A 8 52.18 33.81 -33.58
CA LEU A 8 52.72 33.55 -32.22
C LEU A 8 51.87 32.44 -31.55
N PHE A 9 52.45 31.33 -31.05
CA PHE A 9 52.62 30.96 -29.63
C PHE A 9 51.39 31.14 -28.70
N VAL A 10 50.85 30.04 -28.13
CA VAL A 10 50.78 29.77 -26.68
C VAL A 10 50.54 28.26 -26.44
N CYS A 11 51.36 27.71 -25.55
CA CYS A 11 51.39 26.34 -25.07
C CYS A 11 50.20 25.96 -24.18
N LEU A 12 49.81 24.69 -24.18
CA LEU A 12 49.69 23.95 -22.91
C LEU A 12 50.03 22.48 -23.13
N VAL A 13 51.02 22.03 -22.37
CA VAL A 13 51.54 20.66 -22.31
C VAL A 13 50.86 19.95 -21.16
N PHE A 14 50.26 18.78 -21.41
CA PHE A 14 50.14 17.67 -20.46
C PHE A 14 50.13 16.42 -21.35
N GLY A 15 51.19 15.60 -21.41
CA GLY A 15 51.67 14.81 -20.28
C GLY A 15 51.10 13.39 -20.41
N LEU A 16 51.42 12.69 -21.50
CA LEU A 16 51.06 11.28 -21.71
C LEU A 16 51.96 10.41 -20.83
N VAL A 17 51.40 9.85 -19.76
CA VAL A 17 52.01 8.74 -19.03
C VAL A 17 51.22 7.49 -19.37
N LEU A 18 51.83 6.61 -20.16
CA LEU A 18 51.37 5.24 -20.36
C LEU A 18 51.86 4.41 -19.17
N THR A 19 50.93 3.90 -18.36
CA THR A 19 51.18 2.74 -17.50
C THR A 19 50.01 1.76 -17.62
N SER A 20 50.32 0.63 -18.23
CA SER A 20 49.62 -0.64 -18.17
C SER A 20 49.48 -1.11 -16.73
N CYS A 21 48.28 -1.53 -16.31
CA CYS A 21 48.07 -2.70 -15.45
C CYS A 21 46.62 -3.16 -15.55
N GLY A 22 46.46 -4.47 -15.74
CA GLY A 22 45.21 -5.16 -16.03
C GLY A 22 44.20 -5.22 -14.88
N GLU A 23 43.10 -5.88 -15.21
CA GLU A 23 41.85 -6.06 -14.47
C GLU A 23 41.98 -6.16 -12.94
N GLU A 24 41.34 -5.24 -12.23
CA GLU A 24 40.92 -5.45 -10.84
C GLU A 24 39.40 -5.57 -10.77
N LYS A 25 39.01 -6.76 -10.30
CA LYS A 25 37.68 -7.22 -9.92
C LYS A 25 37.05 -6.21 -8.94
N LEU A 26 35.93 -5.60 -9.31
CA LEU A 26 35.09 -4.82 -8.40
C LEU A 26 34.59 -5.74 -7.28
N ALA A 27 35.29 -5.74 -6.14
CA ALA A 27 34.74 -6.19 -4.88
C ALA A 27 33.77 -5.11 -4.38
N ILE A 28 32.49 -5.44 -4.35
CA ILE A 28 31.46 -4.64 -3.68
C ILE A 28 31.87 -4.57 -2.21
N ASN A 29 32.28 -3.39 -1.74
CA ASN A 29 32.38 -3.13 -0.32
C ASN A 29 30.97 -3.26 0.26
N HIS A 30 30.78 -4.29 1.10
CA HIS A 30 29.71 -4.29 2.09
C HIS A 30 29.92 -3.04 2.95
N SER A 31 29.16 -1.99 2.63
CA SER A 31 28.97 -0.88 3.56
C SER A 31 28.34 -1.50 4.80
N THR A 32 29.08 -1.43 5.91
CA THR A 32 28.60 -1.80 7.23
C THR A 32 27.25 -1.15 7.43
N GLU A 33 26.20 -1.96 7.44
CA GLU A 33 24.87 -1.53 7.84
C GLU A 33 25.01 -0.86 9.21
N ALA A 34 24.68 0.43 9.26
CA ALA A 34 24.43 1.09 10.53
C ALA A 34 23.34 0.27 11.24
N PRO A 35 23.50 -0.06 12.53
CA PRO A 35 22.43 -0.73 13.25
C PRO A 35 21.23 0.20 13.23
N VAL A 36 20.19 -0.18 12.48
CA VAL A 36 18.84 0.35 12.69
C VAL A 36 18.56 0.08 14.15
N SER A 37 18.58 1.13 14.95
CA SER A 37 18.08 1.07 16.30
C SER A 37 16.61 0.75 16.15
N ALA A 38 16.27 -0.54 16.24
CA ALA A 38 14.91 -0.99 16.41
C ALA A 38 14.46 -0.45 17.77
N SER A 39 13.98 0.79 17.79
CA SER A 39 13.06 1.23 18.82
C SER A 39 11.92 0.22 18.78
N SER A 40 11.84 -0.67 19.77
CA SER A 40 10.68 -1.53 19.91
C SER A 40 9.50 -0.59 20.12
N SER A 41 8.72 -0.35 19.07
CA SER A 41 7.46 0.36 19.20
C SER A 41 6.62 -0.40 20.20
N ALA A 42 6.04 0.30 21.17
CA ALA A 42 5.13 -0.34 22.10
C ALA A 42 3.98 -0.98 21.30
N VAL A 43 3.80 -2.29 21.47
CA VAL A 43 2.61 -2.98 20.98
C VAL A 43 1.44 -2.50 21.83
N VAL A 44 0.46 -1.86 21.20
CA VAL A 44 -0.77 -1.44 21.87
C VAL A 44 -1.84 -2.46 21.52
N ASN A 45 -2.27 -3.23 22.52
CA ASN A 45 -3.49 -4.03 22.40
C ASN A 45 -4.69 -3.13 22.69
N GLY A 46 -5.63 -3.14 21.76
CA GLY A 46 -6.82 -2.33 21.80
C GLY A 46 -7.91 -2.89 22.70
N GLU A 47 -8.23 -2.17 23.77
CA GLU A 47 -9.40 -2.44 24.62
C GLU A 47 -10.53 -1.41 24.41
N SER A 48 -10.24 -0.30 23.73
CA SER A 48 -11.22 0.75 23.37
C SER A 48 -12.00 0.38 22.12
N ASP A 49 -13.14 1.04 21.91
CA ASP A 49 -13.86 0.95 20.65
C ASP A 49 -13.07 1.65 19.54
N LEU A 50 -13.12 1.07 18.34
CA LEU A 50 -12.35 1.51 17.19
C LEU A 50 -13.23 1.41 15.94
N MET A 51 -13.37 2.51 15.22
CA MET A 51 -14.11 2.53 13.97
C MET A 51 -13.24 3.07 12.83
N LEU A 52 -13.16 2.34 11.73
CA LEU A 52 -12.54 2.74 10.48
C LEU A 52 -13.64 3.06 9.48
N ILE A 53 -13.71 4.30 9.01
CA ILE A 53 -14.67 4.72 7.99
C ILE A 53 -13.92 5.11 6.73
N GLN A 54 -14.26 4.48 5.61
CA GLN A 54 -13.70 4.83 4.31
C GLN A 54 -13.92 6.32 4.03
N THR A 55 -12.84 7.00 3.65
CA THR A 55 -12.88 8.40 3.19
C THR A 55 -12.59 8.53 1.71
N ASN A 56 -11.76 7.65 1.17
CA ASN A 56 -11.37 7.71 -0.24
C ASN A 56 -10.99 6.32 -0.77
N SER A 57 -11.33 6.07 -2.03
CA SER A 57 -11.01 4.82 -2.74
C SER A 57 -10.65 5.13 -4.20
N PRO A 58 -9.60 5.94 -4.45
CA PRO A 58 -9.38 6.51 -5.78
C PRO A 58 -8.96 5.46 -6.82
N SER A 59 -8.56 4.27 -6.37
CA SER A 59 -8.00 3.20 -7.20
C SER A 59 -8.70 1.86 -7.00
N PHE A 60 -9.77 1.80 -6.21
CA PHE A 60 -10.47 0.55 -5.91
C PHE A 60 -11.99 0.75 -5.94
N PRO A 61 -12.75 -0.20 -6.53
CA PRO A 61 -14.17 -0.01 -6.78
C PRO A 61 -15.07 -0.23 -5.57
N GLN A 62 -14.98 0.66 -4.59
CA GLN A 62 -15.69 0.57 -3.32
C GLN A 62 -16.35 1.91 -3.00
N SER A 63 -17.69 1.92 -2.87
CA SER A 63 -18.44 3.09 -2.40
C SER A 63 -18.38 3.21 -0.88
N GLN A 64 -18.29 2.07 -0.18
CA GLN A 64 -18.31 2.03 1.26
C GLN A 64 -17.44 0.90 1.81
N GLY A 65 -16.66 1.23 2.83
CA GLY A 65 -15.92 0.30 3.66
C GLY A 65 -15.95 0.79 5.10
N VAL A 66 -16.45 -0.05 6.00
CA VAL A 66 -16.48 0.22 7.44
C VAL A 66 -15.95 -0.99 8.18
N TYR A 67 -15.11 -0.75 9.17
CA TYR A 67 -14.75 -1.74 10.19
C TYR A 67 -15.11 -1.13 11.54
N ASP A 68 -16.06 -1.73 12.23
CA ASP A 68 -16.55 -1.27 13.52
C ASP A 68 -16.20 -2.31 14.58
N TYR A 69 -15.21 -2.00 15.41
CA TYR A 69 -14.78 -2.82 16.52
C TYR A 69 -15.35 -2.26 17.82
N HIS A 70 -16.19 -3.06 18.49
CA HIS A 70 -16.85 -2.71 19.75
C HIS A 70 -16.99 -3.95 20.62
N ASP A 71 -16.62 -3.86 21.90
CA ASP A 71 -16.75 -4.95 22.90
C ASP A 71 -16.26 -6.33 22.39
N HIS A 72 -15.05 -6.37 21.81
CA HIS A 72 -14.45 -7.57 21.21
C HIS A 72 -15.28 -8.23 20.09
N ALA A 73 -16.19 -7.48 19.47
CA ALA A 73 -16.84 -7.84 18.22
C ALA A 73 -16.32 -6.92 17.10
N LEU A 74 -16.26 -7.46 15.89
CA LEU A 74 -15.90 -6.70 14.70
C LEU A 74 -16.99 -6.87 13.66
N THR A 75 -17.58 -5.76 13.24
CA THR A 75 -18.53 -5.69 12.13
C THR A 75 -17.82 -5.10 10.92
N ILE A 76 -17.95 -5.76 9.77
CA ILE A 76 -17.37 -5.28 8.51
C ILE A 76 -18.49 -5.06 7.51
N VAL A 77 -18.55 -3.85 6.95
CA VAL A 77 -19.48 -3.48 5.88
C VAL A 77 -18.69 -3.09 4.64
N LYS A 78 -19.06 -3.67 3.49
CA LYS A 78 -18.47 -3.39 2.19
C LYS A 78 -19.57 -3.18 1.15
N GLN A 79 -19.38 -2.19 0.27
CA GLN A 79 -20.19 -2.01 -0.93
C GLN A 79 -19.27 -1.67 -2.10
N TYR A 80 -19.44 -2.40 -3.20
CA TYR A 80 -18.67 -2.22 -4.43
C TYR A 80 -19.43 -1.37 -5.46
N LEU A 81 -18.69 -0.73 -6.36
CA LEU A 81 -19.26 0.07 -7.45
C LEU A 81 -19.10 -0.64 -8.81
N PRO A 82 -20.00 -0.40 -9.77
CA PRO A 82 -19.79 -0.81 -11.15
C PRO A 82 -18.73 0.05 -11.84
N MET A 83 -18.01 -0.53 -12.81
CA MET A 83 -16.89 0.14 -13.50
C MET A 83 -17.30 1.47 -14.14
N ALA A 84 -18.52 1.52 -14.69
CA ALA A 84 -19.07 2.72 -15.31
C ALA A 84 -19.21 3.92 -14.36
N GLU A 85 -19.20 3.71 -13.04
CA GLU A 85 -19.27 4.79 -12.05
C GLU A 85 -17.90 5.34 -11.66
N ILE A 86 -16.81 4.72 -12.12
CA ILE A 86 -15.43 5.09 -11.72
C ILE A 86 -14.62 5.57 -12.92
N GLU A 87 -14.72 4.86 -14.06
CA GLU A 87 -13.90 5.13 -15.25
C GLU A 87 -14.76 5.00 -16.52
N GLU A 88 -15.33 6.13 -16.99
CA GLU A 88 -16.18 6.16 -18.19
C GLU A 88 -15.44 5.72 -19.47
N GLU A 89 -14.13 5.96 -19.56
CA GLU A 89 -13.31 5.63 -20.74
C GLU A 89 -12.88 4.16 -20.79
N ASP A 90 -12.60 3.54 -19.63
CA ASP A 90 -12.10 2.16 -19.55
C ASP A 90 -13.21 1.10 -19.58
N ALA A 91 -14.47 1.49 -19.31
CA ALA A 91 -15.63 0.59 -19.37
C ALA A 91 -15.86 -0.03 -20.77
N ALA A 92 -15.22 0.50 -21.82
CA ALA A 92 -15.29 -0.04 -23.18
C ALA A 92 -14.26 -1.14 -23.47
N ASP A 93 -13.26 -1.37 -22.61
CA ASP A 93 -12.27 -2.45 -22.74
C ASP A 93 -12.73 -3.72 -21.98
N PRO A 94 -13.01 -4.84 -22.69
CA PRO A 94 -13.41 -6.09 -22.05
C PRO A 94 -12.38 -6.67 -21.08
N GLN A 95 -11.09 -6.42 -21.31
CA GLN A 95 -10.05 -6.92 -20.41
C GLN A 95 -10.04 -6.13 -19.11
N ALA A 96 -10.15 -4.80 -19.19
CA ALA A 96 -10.29 -3.94 -18.03
C ALA A 96 -11.52 -4.31 -17.19
N ALA A 97 -12.67 -4.56 -17.83
CA ALA A 97 -13.87 -5.04 -17.13
C ALA A 97 -13.66 -6.40 -16.42
N THR A 98 -12.95 -7.33 -17.05
CA THR A 98 -12.64 -8.64 -16.45
C THR A 98 -11.72 -8.50 -15.23
N ASP A 99 -10.68 -7.67 -15.35
CA ASP A 99 -9.74 -7.41 -14.25
C ASP A 99 -10.41 -6.67 -13.10
N TYR A 100 -11.37 -5.80 -13.41
CA TYR A 100 -12.22 -5.11 -12.45
C TYR A 100 -13.07 -6.08 -11.62
N GLU A 101 -13.81 -6.98 -12.28
CA GLU A 101 -14.62 -8.00 -11.59
C GLU A 101 -13.76 -8.93 -10.71
N LYS A 102 -12.56 -9.27 -11.18
CA LYS A 102 -11.62 -10.10 -10.44
C LYS A 102 -11.13 -9.42 -9.16
N GLN A 103 -10.88 -8.10 -9.20
CA GLN A 103 -10.50 -7.32 -8.02
C GLN A 103 -11.60 -7.30 -6.97
N ILE A 104 -12.85 -7.04 -7.38
CA ILE A 104 -14.01 -7.09 -6.48
C ILE A 104 -14.13 -8.47 -5.83
N ARG A 105 -14.04 -9.54 -6.63
CA ARG A 105 -14.16 -10.91 -6.11
C ARG A 105 -13.04 -11.26 -5.13
N ALA A 106 -11.80 -10.90 -5.45
CA ALA A 106 -10.66 -11.15 -4.56
C ALA A 106 -10.81 -10.41 -3.23
N ASP A 107 -11.30 -9.16 -3.26
CA ASP A 107 -11.56 -8.42 -2.04
C ASP A 107 -12.72 -9.01 -1.23
N PHE A 108 -13.81 -9.39 -1.90
CA PHE A 108 -14.92 -10.06 -1.26
C PHE A 108 -14.48 -11.35 -0.59
N ASP A 109 -13.72 -12.21 -1.27
CA ASP A 109 -13.25 -13.48 -0.72
C ASP A 109 -12.35 -13.25 0.51
N ARG A 110 -11.50 -12.23 0.49
CA ARG A 110 -10.67 -11.84 1.64
C ARG A 110 -11.50 -11.43 2.86
N HIS A 111 -12.65 -10.81 2.66
CA HIS A 111 -13.50 -10.35 3.75
C HIS A 111 -14.52 -11.39 4.22
N PHE A 112 -15.13 -12.12 3.29
CA PHE A 112 -16.37 -12.87 3.54
C PHE A 112 -16.24 -14.39 3.34
N SER A 113 -15.11 -14.93 2.87
CA SER A 113 -14.98 -16.36 2.59
C SER A 113 -15.20 -17.29 3.80
N HIS A 114 -14.93 -16.81 5.01
CA HIS A 114 -15.14 -17.54 6.26
C HIS A 114 -16.51 -17.26 6.92
N THR A 115 -17.42 -16.61 6.21
CA THR A 115 -18.74 -16.20 6.70
C THR A 115 -19.86 -16.91 5.94
N ALA A 116 -21.10 -16.71 6.39
CA ALA A 116 -22.29 -17.16 5.66
C ALA A 116 -22.52 -16.37 4.37
N GLU A 117 -21.98 -15.15 4.27
CA GLU A 117 -22.15 -14.28 3.10
C GLU A 117 -21.57 -14.92 1.84
N LYS A 118 -22.29 -14.71 0.73
CA LYS A 118 -21.89 -15.18 -0.60
C LYS A 118 -22.12 -14.05 -1.58
N MET A 119 -21.16 -13.87 -2.49
CA MET A 119 -21.31 -12.94 -3.60
C MET A 119 -22.56 -13.32 -4.40
N THR A 120 -23.46 -12.37 -4.57
CA THR A 120 -24.69 -12.54 -5.36
C THR A 120 -24.44 -12.27 -6.83
N ASP A 121 -25.45 -12.53 -7.66
CA ASP A 121 -25.42 -12.18 -9.09
C ASP A 121 -25.32 -10.65 -9.30
N ASP A 122 -25.82 -9.86 -8.34
CA ASP A 122 -25.56 -8.42 -8.24
C ASP A 122 -24.42 -8.18 -7.23
N PRO A 123 -23.18 -7.89 -7.68
CA PRO A 123 -22.04 -7.72 -6.79
C PRO A 123 -22.01 -6.35 -6.09
N TYR A 124 -22.95 -5.44 -6.37
CA TYR A 124 -22.91 -4.04 -5.90
C TYR A 124 -23.84 -3.76 -4.71
N GLN A 125 -24.49 -4.80 -4.20
CA GLN A 125 -25.22 -4.72 -2.93
C GLN A 125 -24.28 -4.49 -1.74
N ILE A 126 -24.87 -4.18 -0.59
CA ILE A 126 -24.14 -4.08 0.67
C ILE A 126 -23.91 -5.48 1.20
N TYR A 127 -22.67 -5.77 1.58
CA TYR A 127 -22.26 -6.99 2.27
C TYR A 127 -21.83 -6.63 3.69
N GLU A 128 -22.27 -7.45 4.65
CA GLU A 128 -22.03 -7.26 6.07
C GLU A 128 -21.62 -8.58 6.72
N ALA A 129 -20.63 -8.54 7.61
CA ALA A 129 -20.25 -9.70 8.40
C ALA A 129 -19.83 -9.31 9.81
N ASP A 130 -20.31 -10.12 10.77
CA ASP A 130 -19.99 -10.01 12.18
C ASP A 130 -18.99 -11.09 12.59
N PHE A 131 -17.99 -10.69 13.36
CA PHE A 131 -16.97 -11.56 13.92
C PHE A 131 -16.94 -11.43 15.44
N ASP A 132 -17.12 -12.55 16.14
CA ASP A 132 -17.06 -12.60 17.59
C ASP A 132 -15.62 -12.84 18.09
N LYS A 133 -15.30 -12.32 19.28
CA LYS A 133 -13.97 -12.44 19.90
C LYS A 133 -12.86 -11.91 18.98
N ALA A 134 -13.16 -10.79 18.34
CA ALA A 134 -12.18 -10.01 17.62
C ALA A 134 -11.26 -9.28 18.60
N SER A 135 -10.11 -8.84 18.10
CA SER A 135 -9.19 -7.96 18.80
C SER A 135 -8.50 -7.06 17.79
N TYR A 136 -7.93 -5.94 18.23
CA TYR A 136 -6.98 -5.21 17.41
C TYR A 136 -5.68 -4.91 18.12
N THR A 137 -4.64 -4.79 17.33
CA THR A 137 -3.31 -4.42 17.78
C THR A 137 -2.77 -3.32 16.88
N ILE A 138 -2.14 -2.32 17.49
CA ILE A 138 -1.32 -1.34 16.78
C ILE A 138 0.14 -1.65 17.11
N GLU A 139 0.93 -1.93 16.08
CA GLU A 139 2.35 -2.21 16.20
C GLU A 139 3.11 -1.50 15.08
N ASN A 140 4.07 -0.63 15.45
CA ASN A 140 4.80 0.22 14.50
C ASN A 140 3.83 1.11 13.68
N ASP A 141 3.83 0.93 12.36
CA ASP A 141 3.00 1.59 11.34
C ASP A 141 1.86 0.68 10.88
N ARG A 142 1.44 -0.29 11.70
CA ARG A 142 0.39 -1.26 11.37
C ARG A 142 -0.74 -1.24 12.38
N LEU A 143 -1.96 -1.19 11.85
CA LEU A 143 -3.16 -1.59 12.57
C LEU A 143 -3.54 -2.98 12.07
N ILE A 144 -3.75 -3.91 13.00
CA ILE A 144 -4.11 -5.30 12.70
C ILE A 144 -5.41 -5.61 13.43
N LEU A 145 -6.49 -5.82 12.67
CA LEU A 145 -7.74 -6.38 13.17
C LEU A 145 -7.66 -7.90 13.06
N SER A 146 -7.89 -8.62 14.15
CA SER A 146 -7.82 -10.08 14.20
C SER A 146 -9.16 -10.66 14.59
N THR A 147 -9.56 -11.71 13.91
CA THR A 147 -10.72 -12.55 14.24
C THR A 147 -10.22 -13.98 14.48
N LYS A 148 -11.12 -14.93 14.75
CA LYS A 148 -10.74 -16.35 14.86
C LYS A 148 -10.24 -16.96 13.55
N THR A 149 -10.68 -16.45 12.41
CA THR A 149 -10.47 -17.09 11.10
C THR A 149 -9.57 -16.29 10.18
N GLN A 150 -9.46 -14.98 10.40
CA GLN A 150 -8.73 -14.08 9.50
C GLN A 150 -8.23 -12.83 10.20
N THR A 151 -7.24 -12.19 9.56
CA THR A 151 -6.64 -10.93 9.99
C THR A 151 -6.73 -9.91 8.87
N PHE A 152 -7.01 -8.66 9.22
CA PHE A 152 -7.01 -7.52 8.32
C PHE A 152 -5.91 -6.56 8.75
N THR A 153 -5.01 -6.25 7.82
CA THR A 153 -3.84 -5.42 8.08
C THR A 153 -3.96 -4.11 7.33
N PHE A 154 -3.64 -3.03 8.03
CA PHE A 154 -3.65 -1.68 7.48
C PHE A 154 -2.29 -1.04 7.73
N ILE A 155 -1.83 -0.23 6.78
CA ILE A 155 -0.80 0.77 7.06
C ILE A 155 -1.46 1.86 7.88
N PHE A 156 -0.95 2.14 9.07
CA PHE A 156 -1.51 3.08 10.03
C PHE A 156 -0.58 4.28 10.23
N ASP A 157 -1.14 5.47 10.10
CA ASP A 157 -0.49 6.74 10.43
C ASP A 157 -1.14 7.32 11.70
N PRO A 158 -0.44 7.30 12.85
CA PRO A 158 -0.98 7.82 14.10
C PRO A 158 -1.12 9.34 14.14
N GLU A 159 -0.36 10.09 13.31
CA GLU A 159 -0.43 11.55 13.30
C GLU A 159 -1.72 12.04 12.63
N SER A 160 -2.06 11.43 11.49
CA SER A 160 -3.28 11.76 10.75
C SER A 160 -4.50 10.93 11.18
N LYS A 161 -4.31 9.91 12.02
CA LYS A 161 -5.33 8.91 12.38
C LYS A 161 -5.93 8.25 11.14
N GLN A 162 -5.09 7.90 10.16
CA GLN A 162 -5.52 7.25 8.93
C GLN A 162 -5.00 5.82 8.82
N ALA A 163 -5.81 4.97 8.19
CA ALA A 163 -5.44 3.63 7.78
C ALA A 163 -5.56 3.46 6.27
N ILE A 164 -4.70 2.63 5.68
CA ILE A 164 -4.73 2.24 4.27
C ILE A 164 -4.69 0.72 4.16
N ASP A 165 -5.65 0.13 3.46
CA ASP A 165 -5.68 -1.31 3.20
C ASP A 165 -4.82 -1.72 1.99
N ASP A 166 -4.73 -3.03 1.73
CA ASP A 166 -3.94 -3.61 0.63
C ASP A 166 -4.40 -3.15 -0.77
N ASN A 167 -5.64 -2.67 -0.91
CA ASN A 167 -6.17 -2.14 -2.17
C ASN A 167 -5.94 -0.62 -2.30
N GLY A 168 -5.31 0.00 -1.30
CA GLY A 168 -5.10 1.44 -1.27
C GLY A 168 -6.34 2.25 -0.84
N VAL A 169 -7.39 1.59 -0.32
CA VAL A 169 -8.55 2.29 0.24
C VAL A 169 -8.13 2.97 1.54
N ARG A 170 -8.52 4.23 1.70
CA ARG A 170 -8.19 5.07 2.85
C ARG A 170 -9.36 5.13 3.82
N TYR A 171 -9.04 5.04 5.10
CA TYR A 171 -9.98 5.09 6.21
C TYR A 171 -9.54 6.13 7.22
N ASP A 172 -10.49 6.90 7.74
CA ASP A 172 -10.28 7.69 8.96
C ASP A 172 -10.58 6.80 10.16
N ILE A 173 -9.75 6.92 11.20
CA ILE A 173 -9.87 6.16 12.44
C ILE A 173 -10.49 7.02 13.53
N GLN A 174 -11.55 6.50 14.12
CA GLN A 174 -12.20 7.02 15.32
C GLN A 174 -11.97 6.03 16.46
N VAL A 175 -11.58 6.55 17.62
CA VAL A 175 -11.39 5.76 18.85
C VAL A 175 -12.19 6.46 19.92
N ASP A 176 -13.09 5.74 20.59
CA ASP A 176 -13.80 6.27 21.75
C ASP A 176 -12.90 6.12 22.98
N GLU A 177 -12.60 7.26 23.62
CA GLU A 177 -11.79 7.38 24.85
C GLU A 177 -12.62 7.25 26.13
#